data_AF-A0A848XM44-F1
#
_entry.id   AF-A0A848XM44-F1
#
_cell.length_a   1.000
_cell.length_b   1.000
_cell.length_c   1.000
_cell.angle_alpha   90.00
_cell.angle_beta   90.00
_cell.angle_gamma   90.00
#
_symmetry.space_group_name_H-M   'P 1'
#
loop_
_entity.id
_entity.type
_entity.pdbx_description
1 polymer ?
#
loop_
_entity_poly.entity_id
_entity_poly.type
_entity_poly.pdbx_seq_one_letter_code
_entity_poly.pdbx_strand_id
1 'polypeptide(L)'
;LQAFPDMPTAPLKSEFARFPWREDDSALSAWQRGQTGYPVVDAAMRQLWQTGFMPGRARMVVASFLVKHLLLPWQAGEAWFWDTLVDADLANNTMGWQWAAGCGADAQPFFRVFNPESQATRHDPKGDYIRTWIPELRSVPDEYIHRPWDAPEAIRSEAGLDASDGYPLPIVDHAQARKRALEAYEGLS
;
A
#
# COMPACT_ATOMS: atom_id res chain seq x y z
N LEU A 1 -24.98 4.45 -2.29
CA LEU A 1 -25.06 5.71 -1.52
C LEU A 1 -26.48 6.00 -1.00
N GLN A 2 -27.55 5.83 -1.79
CA GLN A 2 -28.93 6.08 -1.34
C GLN A 2 -29.40 5.23 -0.14
N ALA A 3 -28.83 4.03 0.06
CA ALA A 3 -29.13 3.16 1.20
C ALA A 3 -28.20 3.35 2.42
N PHE A 4 -27.04 4.01 2.25
CA PHE A 4 -26.02 4.20 3.30
C PHE A 4 -25.33 5.56 3.11
N PRO A 5 -25.95 6.66 3.57
CA PRO A 5 -25.46 8.02 3.33
C PRO A 5 -24.12 8.31 4.01
N ASP A 6 -23.83 7.67 5.15
CA ASP A 6 -22.60 7.91 5.92
C ASP A 6 -21.40 7.07 5.46
N MET A 7 -21.60 6.17 4.48
CA MET A 7 -20.56 5.27 3.98
C MET A 7 -19.24 5.99 3.58
N PRO A 8 -19.24 7.19 2.97
CA PRO A 8 -18.00 7.88 2.63
C PRO A 8 -17.11 8.21 3.84
N THR A 9 -17.70 8.38 5.02
CA THR A 9 -17.00 8.89 6.21
C THR A 9 -16.99 7.92 7.38
N ALA A 10 -17.89 6.94 7.40
CA ALA A 10 -18.05 5.97 8.48
C ALA A 10 -17.91 4.52 7.96
N PRO A 11 -17.28 3.62 8.74
CA PRO A 11 -17.20 2.22 8.37
C PRO A 11 -18.60 1.59 8.39
N LEU A 12 -18.91 0.73 7.40
CA LEU A 12 -20.19 0.01 7.36
C LEU A 12 -20.34 -0.95 8.55
N LYS A 13 -19.24 -1.55 9.00
CA LYS A 13 -19.16 -2.31 10.25
C LYS A 13 -18.81 -1.39 11.43
N SER A 14 -19.80 -1.10 12.26
CA SER A 14 -19.70 -0.13 13.36
C SER A 14 -18.59 -0.41 14.38
N GLU A 15 -18.17 -1.66 14.55
CA GLU A 15 -17.07 -2.05 15.43
C GLU A 15 -15.74 -1.39 15.00
N PHE A 16 -15.54 -1.16 13.70
CA PHE A 16 -14.35 -0.49 13.17
C PHE A 16 -14.34 1.02 13.44
N ALA A 17 -15.43 1.61 13.94
CA ALA A 17 -15.43 3.01 14.38
C ALA A 17 -14.50 3.24 15.59
N ARG A 18 -14.22 2.18 16.35
CA ARG A 18 -13.28 2.19 17.50
C ARG A 18 -11.95 1.49 17.16
N PHE A 19 -11.68 1.22 15.89
CA PHE A 19 -10.44 0.57 15.49
C PHE A 19 -9.24 1.46 15.87
N PRO A 20 -8.19 0.90 16.51
CA PRO A 20 -7.06 1.69 16.99
C PRO A 20 -6.09 2.03 15.85
N TRP A 21 -6.54 2.87 14.91
CA TRP A 21 -5.69 3.40 13.84
C TRP A 21 -4.50 4.17 14.42
N ARG A 22 -3.36 4.10 13.73
CA ARG A 22 -2.18 4.90 14.07
C ARG A 22 -2.30 6.30 13.49
N GLU A 23 -1.70 7.25 14.18
CA GLU A 23 -1.35 8.57 13.64
C GLU A 23 0.15 8.56 13.31
N ASP A 24 0.49 8.68 12.03
CA ASP A 24 1.88 8.60 11.56
C ASP A 24 2.00 9.35 10.22
N ASP A 25 2.08 10.69 10.30
CA ASP A 25 2.13 11.56 9.12
C ASP A 25 3.35 11.28 8.24
N SER A 26 4.45 10.83 8.85
CA SER A 26 5.65 10.45 8.12
C SER A 26 5.39 9.21 7.25
N ALA A 27 4.78 8.17 7.81
CA ALA A 27 4.42 6.97 7.07
C ALA A 27 3.37 7.24 5.98
N LEU A 28 2.37 8.08 6.28
CA LEU A 28 1.37 8.51 5.30
C LEU A 28 2.04 9.23 4.13
N SER A 29 2.92 10.18 4.43
CA SER A 29 3.62 10.96 3.42
C SER A 29 4.59 10.11 2.58
N ALA A 30 5.25 9.12 3.18
CA ALA A 30 6.07 8.14 2.46
C ALA A 30 5.22 7.28 1.51
N TRP A 31 4.03 6.85 1.95
CA TRP A 31 3.08 6.12 1.10
C TRP A 31 2.59 6.98 -0.06
N GLN A 32 2.13 8.21 0.20
CA GLN A 32 1.66 9.14 -0.84
C GLN A 32 2.73 9.41 -1.93
N ARG A 33 4.00 9.50 -1.52
CA ARG A 33 5.13 9.80 -2.42
C ARG A 33 5.77 8.57 -3.07
N GLY A 34 5.34 7.36 -2.75
CA GLY A 34 5.98 6.13 -3.23
C GLY A 34 7.44 6.02 -2.78
N GLN A 35 7.66 6.20 -1.47
CA GLN A 35 8.94 6.09 -0.77
C GLN A 35 8.84 5.16 0.44
N THR A 36 8.01 4.12 0.35
CA THR A 36 7.79 3.14 1.43
C THR A 36 8.92 2.12 1.51
N GLY A 37 9.75 2.01 0.48
CA GLY A 37 10.76 0.98 0.34
C GLY A 37 10.18 -0.35 -0.16
N TYR A 38 8.88 -0.45 -0.44
CA TYR A 38 8.25 -1.62 -1.06
C TYR A 38 7.99 -1.38 -2.56
N PRO A 39 8.78 -1.99 -3.48
CA PRO A 39 8.80 -1.61 -4.90
C PRO A 39 7.45 -1.61 -5.60
N VAL A 40 6.58 -2.60 -5.32
CA VAL A 40 5.26 -2.66 -5.95
C VAL A 40 4.31 -1.57 -5.46
N VAL A 41 4.44 -1.15 -4.19
CA VAL A 41 3.66 -0.06 -3.60
C VAL A 41 4.17 1.25 -4.19
N ASP A 42 5.48 1.45 -4.16
CA ASP A 42 6.11 2.68 -4.62
C ASP A 42 5.91 2.91 -6.12
N ALA A 43 6.00 1.86 -6.94
CA ALA A 43 5.74 1.93 -8.38
C ALA A 43 4.28 2.36 -8.66
N ALA A 44 3.33 1.81 -7.91
CA ALA A 44 1.92 2.17 -8.02
C ALA A 44 1.66 3.62 -7.62
N MET A 45 2.21 4.06 -6.49
CA MET A 45 2.01 5.43 -6.02
C MET A 45 2.69 6.46 -6.95
N ARG A 46 3.85 6.13 -7.51
CA ARG A 46 4.52 6.95 -8.53
C ARG A 46 3.76 6.98 -9.86
N GLN A 47 3.17 5.85 -10.28
CA GLN A 47 2.29 5.82 -11.46
C GLN A 47 1.07 6.72 -11.27
N LEU A 48 0.41 6.62 -10.12
CA LEU A 48 -0.74 7.46 -9.78
C LEU A 48 -0.37 8.93 -9.88
N TRP A 49 0.73 9.34 -9.24
CA TRP A 49 1.15 10.74 -9.26
C TRP A 49 1.45 11.26 -10.68
N GLN A 50 2.09 10.44 -11.52
CA GLN A 50 2.49 10.87 -12.86
C GLN A 50 1.36 10.83 -13.90
N THR A 51 0.36 9.96 -13.71
CA THR A 51 -0.65 9.69 -14.75
C THR A 51 -2.09 9.95 -14.32
N GLY A 52 -2.34 10.09 -13.02
CA GLY A 52 -3.67 10.12 -12.44
C GLY A 52 -4.40 8.78 -12.50
N PHE A 53 -3.72 7.70 -12.89
CA PHE A 53 -4.31 6.37 -13.05
C PHE A 53 -3.55 5.32 -12.26
N MET A 54 -4.26 4.34 -11.72
CA MET A 54 -3.66 3.17 -11.07
C MET A 54 -4.44 1.91 -11.43
N PRO A 55 -3.81 0.83 -11.93
CA PRO A 55 -4.47 -0.43 -12.21
C PRO A 55 -5.20 -1.00 -10.99
N GLY A 56 -6.35 -1.66 -11.18
CA GLY A 56 -7.17 -2.15 -10.05
C GLY A 56 -6.41 -3.08 -9.09
N ARG A 57 -5.49 -3.91 -9.58
CA ARG A 57 -4.63 -4.76 -8.73
C ARG A 57 -3.67 -3.92 -7.89
N ALA A 58 -3.07 -2.88 -8.46
CA ALA A 58 -2.20 -1.97 -7.76
C ALA A 58 -2.96 -1.20 -6.67
N ARG A 59 -4.18 -0.72 -6.96
CA ARG A 59 -5.09 -0.10 -5.96
C ARG A 59 -5.30 -1.01 -4.76
N MET A 60 -5.56 -2.30 -5.01
CA MET A 60 -5.73 -3.30 -3.95
C MET A 60 -4.47 -3.45 -3.06
N VAL A 61 -3.29 -3.47 -3.68
CA VAL A 61 -2.00 -3.62 -2.96
C VAL A 61 -1.71 -2.39 -2.12
N VAL A 62 -1.80 -1.19 -2.68
CA VAL A 62 -1.48 0.05 -1.94
C VAL A 62 -2.50 0.34 -0.84
N ALA A 63 -3.78 0.02 -1.06
CA ALA A 63 -4.82 0.18 -0.04
C ALA A 63 -4.61 -0.79 1.11
N SER A 64 -4.33 -2.07 0.82
CA SER A 64 -3.98 -3.05 1.86
C SER A 64 -2.72 -2.64 2.63
N PHE A 65 -1.72 -2.06 1.96
CA PHE A 65 -0.51 -1.61 2.62
C PHE A 65 -0.80 -0.47 3.60
N LEU A 66 -1.56 0.55 3.20
CA LEU A 66 -1.95 1.66 4.08
C LEU A 66 -2.69 1.15 5.33
N VAL A 67 -3.75 0.37 5.14
CA VAL A 67 -4.66 0.00 6.24
C VAL A 67 -4.14 -1.16 7.09
N LYS A 68 -3.29 -2.05 6.55
CA LYS A 68 -2.79 -3.23 7.28
C LYS A 68 -1.32 -3.14 7.64
N HIS A 69 -0.44 -2.64 6.75
CA HIS A 69 0.97 -2.52 7.09
C HIS A 69 1.25 -1.28 7.91
N LEU A 70 0.74 -0.13 7.49
CA LEU A 70 0.92 1.14 8.21
C LEU A 70 -0.10 1.31 9.33
N LEU A 71 -1.20 0.54 9.29
CA LEU A 71 -2.32 0.61 10.24
C LEU A 71 -2.91 2.03 10.32
N LEU A 72 -2.94 2.72 9.19
CA LEU A 72 -3.45 4.08 9.04
C LEU A 72 -4.94 4.06 8.66
N PRO A 73 -5.70 5.13 8.99
CA PRO A 73 -7.11 5.21 8.66
C PRO A 73 -7.32 5.18 7.15
N TRP A 74 -8.25 4.34 6.68
CA TRP A 74 -8.57 4.20 5.26
C TRP A 74 -9.08 5.52 4.64
N GLN A 75 -9.66 6.40 5.46
CA GLN A 75 -10.10 7.73 5.05
C GLN A 75 -8.95 8.60 4.53
N ALA A 76 -7.73 8.46 5.07
CA ALA A 76 -6.57 9.19 4.56
C ALA A 76 -6.19 8.73 3.14
N GLY A 77 -6.34 7.44 2.85
CA GLY A 77 -6.14 6.88 1.52
C GLY A 77 -7.26 7.25 0.55
N GLU A 78 -8.51 7.25 1.02
CA GLU A 78 -9.68 7.67 0.27
C GLU A 78 -9.54 9.12 -0.20
N ALA A 79 -9.19 10.03 0.72
CA ALA A 79 -8.96 11.44 0.41
C ALA A 79 -7.81 11.66 -0.58
N TRP A 80 -6.71 10.89 -0.45
CA TRP A 80 -5.61 10.96 -1.40
C TRP A 80 -6.02 10.49 -2.80
N PHE A 81 -6.76 9.37 -2.88
CA PHE A 81 -7.26 8.85 -4.15
C PHE A 81 -8.26 9.80 -4.80
N TRP A 82 -9.11 10.46 -4.00
CA TRP A 82 -10.04 11.46 -4.49
C TRP A 82 -9.34 12.64 -5.17
N ASP A 83 -8.22 13.10 -4.61
CA ASP A 83 -7.47 14.26 -5.14
C ASP A 83 -6.58 13.91 -6.35
N THR A 84 -6.21 12.64 -6.52
CA THR A 84 -5.17 12.24 -7.49
C THR A 84 -5.66 11.32 -8.61
N LEU A 85 -6.77 10.62 -8.47
CA LEU A 85 -7.31 9.75 -9.53
C LEU A 85 -8.17 10.54 -10.51
N VAL A 86 -7.86 10.43 -11.81
CA VAL A 86 -8.70 11.02 -12.87
C VAL A 86 -10.05 10.30 -13.02
N ASP A 87 -10.13 9.06 -12.55
CA ASP A 87 -11.33 8.22 -12.56
C ASP A 87 -11.93 8.06 -11.15
N ALA A 88 -11.66 9.02 -10.25
CA ALA A 88 -12.24 9.03 -8.91
C ALA A 88 -13.77 9.02 -8.99
N ASP A 89 -14.36 7.94 -8.48
CA ASP A 89 -15.80 7.79 -8.29
C ASP A 89 -16.07 7.50 -6.81
N LEU A 90 -16.97 8.26 -6.21
CA LEU A 90 -17.21 8.21 -4.77
C LEU A 90 -17.61 6.81 -4.30
N ALA A 91 -18.48 6.12 -5.05
CA ALA A 91 -18.91 4.78 -4.67
C ALA A 91 -17.75 3.79 -4.79
N ASN A 92 -17.06 3.75 -5.93
CA ASN A 92 -15.97 2.80 -6.17
C ASN A 92 -14.77 3.03 -5.24
N ASN A 93 -14.44 4.30 -4.97
CA ASN A 93 -13.34 4.67 -4.07
C ASN A 93 -13.65 4.22 -2.64
N THR A 94 -14.77 4.67 -2.07
CA THR A 94 -15.15 4.34 -0.69
C THR A 94 -15.35 2.83 -0.51
N MET A 95 -16.02 2.15 -1.43
CA MET A 95 -16.25 0.70 -1.32
C MET A 95 -14.93 -0.08 -1.39
N GLY A 96 -13.99 0.34 -2.25
CA GLY A 96 -12.66 -0.28 -2.34
C GLY A 96 -11.84 -0.13 -1.05
N TRP A 97 -11.84 1.06 -0.46
CA TRP A 97 -11.17 1.33 0.80
C TRP A 97 -11.76 0.56 1.98
N GLN A 98 -13.09 0.53 2.10
CA GLN A 98 -13.76 -0.26 3.13
C GLN A 98 -13.58 -1.78 2.94
N TRP A 99 -13.49 -2.24 1.69
CA TRP A 99 -13.16 -3.64 1.38
C TRP A 99 -11.75 -4.01 1.85
N ALA A 100 -10.76 -3.13 1.62
CA ALA A 100 -9.38 -3.33 2.08
C ALA A 100 -9.27 -3.27 3.62
N ALA A 101 -10.01 -2.35 4.25
CA ALA A 101 -10.06 -2.16 5.69
C ALA A 101 -10.88 -3.23 6.45
N GLY A 102 -11.47 -4.21 5.76
CA GLY A 102 -12.24 -5.28 6.41
C GLY A 102 -13.63 -4.87 6.92
N CYS A 103 -14.01 -3.60 6.76
CA CYS A 103 -15.21 -2.99 7.33
C CYS A 103 -16.39 -2.88 6.35
N GLY A 104 -16.21 -3.24 5.07
CA GLY A 104 -17.27 -3.29 4.06
C GLY A 104 -18.15 -4.56 4.10
N ALA A 105 -19.28 -4.53 3.37
CA ALA A 105 -20.29 -5.60 3.35
C ALA A 105 -19.75 -6.97 2.91
N ASP A 106 -18.90 -7.01 1.88
CA ASP A 106 -18.20 -8.21 1.37
C ASP A 106 -16.67 -8.10 1.54
N ALA A 107 -16.23 -7.38 2.57
CA ALA A 107 -14.81 -7.10 2.77
C ALA A 107 -14.00 -8.37 3.02
N GLN A 108 -12.78 -8.40 2.51
CA GLN A 108 -11.86 -9.47 2.87
C GLN A 108 -11.63 -9.45 4.39
N PRO A 109 -11.61 -10.61 5.06
CA PRO A 109 -11.37 -10.64 6.49
C PRO A 109 -10.10 -9.89 6.85
N PHE A 110 -10.16 -9.01 7.87
CA PHE A 110 -9.06 -8.11 8.20
C PHE A 110 -7.75 -8.87 8.43
N PHE A 111 -7.81 -10.02 9.10
CA PHE A 111 -6.69 -10.91 9.39
C PHE A 111 -5.89 -11.40 8.16
N ARG A 112 -6.45 -11.29 6.95
CA ARG A 112 -5.72 -11.56 5.71
C ARG A 112 -4.85 -10.36 5.33
N VAL A 113 -3.67 -10.29 5.93
CA VAL A 113 -2.62 -9.32 5.55
C VAL A 113 -1.82 -9.90 4.39
N PHE A 114 -1.93 -9.32 3.20
CA PHE A 114 -1.16 -9.77 2.04
C PHE A 114 0.32 -9.46 2.21
N ASN A 115 1.23 -10.30 1.72
CA ASN A 115 2.61 -9.88 1.52
C ASN A 115 2.70 -9.12 0.18
N PRO A 116 3.06 -7.82 0.16
CA PRO A 116 3.21 -7.05 -1.08
C PRO A 116 4.19 -7.70 -2.05
N GLU A 117 5.27 -8.29 -1.54
CA GLU A 117 6.29 -8.98 -2.34
C GLU A 117 5.68 -10.17 -3.08
N SER A 118 4.94 -11.03 -2.36
CA SER A 118 4.29 -12.19 -2.98
C SER A 118 3.21 -11.78 -3.99
N GLN A 119 2.53 -10.64 -3.79
CA GLN A 119 1.62 -10.09 -4.81
C GLN A 119 2.39 -9.62 -6.03
N ALA A 120 3.52 -8.94 -5.84
CA ALA A 120 4.39 -8.45 -6.91
C ALA A 120 4.96 -9.61 -7.73
N THR A 121 5.60 -10.59 -7.11
CA THR A 121 6.20 -11.75 -7.80
C THR A 121 5.18 -12.53 -8.64
N ARG A 122 3.93 -12.59 -8.19
CA ARG A 122 2.87 -13.29 -8.95
C ARG A 122 2.39 -12.51 -10.18
N HIS A 123 2.38 -11.18 -10.11
CA HIS A 123 1.73 -10.33 -11.11
C HIS A 123 2.70 -9.51 -11.98
N ASP A 124 3.96 -9.40 -11.54
CA ASP A 124 5.06 -8.69 -12.19
C ASP A 124 6.37 -9.50 -12.00
N PRO A 125 6.45 -10.76 -12.44
CA PRO A 125 7.54 -11.68 -12.06
C PRO A 125 8.95 -11.24 -12.46
N LYS A 126 9.08 -10.33 -13.44
CA LYS A 126 10.36 -9.75 -13.90
C LYS A 126 10.58 -8.32 -13.39
N GLY A 127 9.62 -7.77 -12.65
CA GLY A 127 9.68 -6.40 -12.19
C GLY A 127 9.56 -5.35 -13.30
N ASP A 128 9.00 -5.68 -14.47
CA ASP A 128 8.90 -4.75 -15.60
C ASP A 128 8.08 -3.50 -15.22
N TYR A 129 6.99 -3.71 -14.48
CA TYR A 129 6.18 -2.62 -13.95
C TYR A 129 6.97 -1.79 -12.92
N ILE A 130 7.68 -2.45 -12.01
CA ILE A 130 8.55 -1.79 -11.03
C ILE A 130 9.63 -0.93 -11.72
N ARG A 131 10.38 -1.48 -12.67
CA ARG A 131 11.46 -0.79 -13.41
C ARG A 131 10.96 0.39 -14.24
N THR A 132 9.70 0.33 -14.67
CA THR A 132 9.06 1.42 -15.41
C THR A 132 8.89 2.64 -14.51
N TRP A 133 8.39 2.46 -13.30
CA TRP A 133 8.02 3.55 -12.38
C TRP A 133 9.06 3.88 -11.32
N ILE A 134 10.07 3.02 -11.13
CA ILE A 134 11.18 3.20 -10.20
C ILE A 134 12.51 3.08 -10.98
N PRO A 135 12.95 4.16 -11.63
CA PRO A 135 14.20 4.16 -12.40
C PRO A 135 15.42 3.69 -11.61
N GLU A 136 15.45 3.96 -10.31
CA GLU A 136 16.49 3.59 -9.36
C GLU A 136 16.69 2.07 -9.26
N LEU A 137 15.65 1.29 -9.59
CA LEU A 137 15.69 -0.17 -9.53
C LEU A 137 15.93 -0.84 -10.89
N ARG A 138 16.17 -0.07 -11.97
CA ARG A 138 16.27 -0.62 -13.34
C ARG A 138 17.39 -1.65 -13.54
N SER A 139 18.50 -1.51 -12.85
CA SER A 139 19.66 -2.42 -12.93
C SER A 139 19.61 -3.57 -11.94
N VAL A 140 18.69 -3.55 -10.96
CA VAL A 140 18.59 -4.60 -9.93
C VAL A 140 18.16 -5.92 -10.58
N PRO A 141 18.82 -7.06 -10.36
CA PRO A 141 18.39 -8.33 -10.96
C PRO A 141 16.97 -8.76 -10.57
N ASP A 142 16.29 -9.53 -11.42
CA ASP A 142 14.91 -10.00 -11.20
C ASP A 142 14.72 -10.72 -9.86
N GLU A 143 15.77 -11.41 -9.38
CA GLU A 143 15.77 -12.09 -8.07
C GLU A 143 15.52 -11.13 -6.90
N TYR A 144 15.99 -9.88 -7.01
CA TYR A 144 15.94 -8.88 -5.94
C TYR A 144 14.98 -7.73 -6.22
N ILE A 145 14.37 -7.65 -7.41
CA ILE A 145 13.55 -6.48 -7.82
C ILE A 145 12.36 -6.22 -6.90
N HIS A 146 11.85 -7.25 -6.23
CA HIS A 146 10.73 -7.14 -5.27
C HIS A 146 11.19 -6.91 -3.83
N ARG A 147 12.46 -7.19 -3.52
CA ARG A 147 13.09 -7.10 -2.20
C ARG A 147 14.53 -6.57 -2.32
N PRO A 148 14.73 -5.34 -2.83
CA PRO A 148 16.07 -4.83 -3.12
C PRO A 148 16.97 -4.72 -1.89
N TRP A 149 16.38 -4.61 -0.70
CA TRP A 149 17.10 -4.59 0.58
C TRP A 149 17.77 -5.93 0.94
N ASP A 150 17.32 -7.05 0.37
CA ASP A 150 17.95 -8.38 0.58
C ASP A 150 19.06 -8.67 -0.43
N ALA A 151 19.26 -7.80 -1.43
CA ALA A 151 20.33 -7.98 -2.39
C ALA A 151 21.70 -7.93 -1.69
N PRO A 152 22.68 -8.77 -2.11
CA PRO A 152 24.06 -8.69 -1.65
C PRO A 152 24.64 -7.28 -1.82
N GLU A 153 25.57 -6.91 -0.93
CA GLU A 153 26.22 -5.59 -0.93
C GLU A 153 26.83 -5.21 -2.29
N ALA A 154 27.44 -6.18 -2.98
CA ALA A 154 27.99 -5.96 -4.32
C ALA A 154 26.92 -5.50 -5.32
N ILE A 155 25.73 -6.12 -5.30
CA ILE A 155 24.62 -5.77 -6.18
C ILE A 155 24.02 -4.42 -5.79
N ARG A 156 23.84 -4.16 -4.49
CA ARG A 156 23.32 -2.86 -4.03
C ARG A 156 24.26 -1.71 -4.38
N SER A 157 25.56 -1.92 -4.25
CA SER A 157 26.59 -0.94 -4.61
C SER A 157 26.61 -0.68 -6.11
N GLU A 158 26.59 -1.73 -6.94
CA GLU A 158 26.57 -1.61 -8.40
C GLU A 158 25.30 -0.94 -8.92
N ALA A 159 24.15 -1.23 -8.30
CA ALA A 159 22.87 -0.60 -8.64
C ALA A 159 22.66 0.79 -8.02
N GLY A 160 23.60 1.28 -7.19
CA GLY A 160 23.49 2.59 -6.54
C GLY A 160 22.39 2.66 -5.47
N LEU A 161 21.94 1.52 -4.92
CA LEU A 161 20.86 1.48 -3.94
C LEU A 161 21.26 2.11 -2.60
N ASP A 162 22.53 2.02 -2.24
CA ASP A 162 23.08 2.55 -0.98
C ASP A 162 23.53 4.03 -1.12
N ALA A 163 23.30 4.67 -2.26
CA ALA A 163 23.60 6.09 -2.46
C ALA A 163 22.62 6.99 -1.68
N SER A 164 23.00 8.25 -1.43
CA SER A 164 22.15 9.22 -0.72
C SER A 164 20.81 9.51 -1.42
N ASP A 165 20.76 9.31 -2.73
CA ASP A 165 19.59 9.40 -3.61
C ASP A 165 19.11 8.02 -4.10
N GLY A 166 19.59 6.94 -3.48
CA GLY A 166 19.19 5.57 -3.75
C GLY A 166 17.76 5.26 -3.32
N TYR A 167 17.30 4.05 -3.64
CA TYR A 167 15.96 3.59 -3.28
C TYR A 167 15.85 3.32 -1.77
N PRO A 168 14.81 3.81 -1.06
CA PRO A 168 14.73 3.73 0.40
C PRO A 168 14.59 2.30 0.91
N LEU A 169 15.08 2.07 2.14
CA LEU A 169 14.79 0.86 2.90
C LEU A 169 13.29 0.80 3.29
N PRO A 170 12.75 -0.41 3.53
CA PRO A 170 11.37 -0.57 4.00
C PRO A 170 11.08 0.24 5.27
N ILE A 171 10.04 1.07 5.24
CA ILE A 171 9.60 1.88 6.39
C ILE A 171 8.99 1.05 7.52
N VAL A 172 8.69 -0.22 7.25
CA VAL A 172 8.17 -1.18 8.22
C VAL A 172 8.57 -2.60 7.80
N ASP A 173 8.89 -3.47 8.75
CA ASP A 173 9.06 -4.90 8.49
C ASP A 173 7.70 -5.60 8.31
N HIS A 174 7.60 -6.54 7.36
CA HIS A 174 6.34 -7.23 7.06
C HIS A 174 5.82 -8.06 8.24
N ALA A 175 6.69 -8.79 8.94
CA ALA A 175 6.28 -9.65 10.04
C ALA A 175 5.79 -8.82 11.24
N GLN A 176 6.50 -7.72 11.55
CA GLN A 176 6.10 -6.77 12.58
C GLN A 176 4.78 -6.07 12.24
N ALA A 177 4.64 -5.59 10.99
CA ALA A 177 3.40 -4.99 10.49
C ALA A 177 2.22 -5.94 10.62
N ARG A 178 2.38 -7.19 10.16
CA ARG A 178 1.33 -8.23 10.23
C ARG A 178 0.94 -8.52 11.67
N LYS A 179 1.92 -8.69 12.57
CA LYS A 179 1.66 -8.93 14.00
C LYS A 179 0.84 -7.79 14.60
N ARG A 180 1.29 -6.54 14.40
CA ARG A 180 0.59 -5.35 14.90
C ARG A 180 -0.85 -5.24 14.39
N ALA A 181 -1.08 -5.53 13.11
CA ALA A 181 -2.42 -5.49 12.54
C ALA A 181 -3.36 -6.54 13.15
N LEU A 182 -2.85 -7.75 13.41
CA LEU A 182 -3.63 -8.81 14.05
C LEU A 182 -3.94 -8.48 15.51
N GLU A 183 -2.98 -7.98 16.28
CA GLU A 183 -3.19 -7.54 17.66
C GLU A 183 -4.25 -6.43 17.74
N ALA A 184 -4.20 -5.44 16.83
CA ALA A 184 -5.21 -4.39 16.74
C ALA A 184 -6.62 -4.93 16.42
N TYR A 185 -6.69 -5.93 15.54
CA TYR A 185 -7.95 -6.57 15.15
C TYR A 185 -8.52 -7.47 16.24
N GLU A 186 -7.68 -8.22 16.96
CA GLU A 186 -8.07 -9.00 18.13
C GLU A 186 -8.63 -8.10 19.24
N GLY A 187 -8.08 -6.89 19.41
CA GLY A 187 -8.57 -5.89 20.36
C GLY A 187 -9.95 -5.30 20.04
N LEU A 188 -10.52 -5.55 18.85
CA LEU A 188 -11.92 -5.20 18.54
C LEU A 188 -12.94 -6.22 19.07
N SER A 189 -12.51 -7.45 19.37
CA SER A 189 -13.36 -8.58 19.73
C SER A 189 -13.79 -8.57 21.18
#